data_AF-A0A3B0KF08-F1
#
_entry.id   AF-A0A3B0KF08-F1
#
_cell.length_a   1.000
_cell.length_b   1.000
_cell.length_c   1.000
_cell.angle_alpha   90.00
_cell.angle_beta   90.00
_cell.angle_gamma   90.00
#
_symmetry.space_group_name_H-M   'P 1'
#
loop_
_entity.id
_entity.type
_entity.pdbx_description
1 polymer ?
#
loop_
_entity_poly.entity_id
_entity_poly.type
_entity_poly.pdbx_seq_one_letter_code
_entity_poly.pdbx_strand_id
1 'polypeptide(L)'
;MPPQTKDEDPCTESILFPEWVKPEIFQDILKLQVKNYKETKSLRASAGVAKGENYATIMLRVELDVETEDKSQVTKAYMLKIAHDSDAYRKILEKSNIFDTERGMYLKIVPEMEKMYRDVGLEVKFGAQSYEIPTNENYVLLEDLKPQGFKNVDRLQGLDQVHTESALRKFAQWHAASAVRVDTKGPYEERYTK
;
A
#
# COMPACT_ATOMS: atom_id res chain seq x y z
N MET A 1 34.95 -21.59 38.27
CA MET A 1 35.52 -21.50 36.91
C MET A 1 34.46 -20.87 36.02
N PRO A 2 34.84 -19.89 35.17
CA PRO A 2 33.94 -19.15 34.29
C PRO A 2 33.70 -19.93 32.97
N PRO A 3 33.20 -19.31 31.89
CA PRO A 3 31.82 -19.27 31.40
C PRO A 3 31.72 -19.98 30.03
N GLN A 4 30.72 -19.61 29.20
CA GLN A 4 30.46 -19.98 27.79
C GLN A 4 29.41 -21.10 27.66
N THR A 5 28.34 -21.01 26.87
CA THR A 5 28.11 -20.38 25.54
C THR A 5 26.63 -20.71 25.20
N LYS A 6 25.81 -20.00 24.42
CA LYS A 6 25.87 -18.87 23.50
C LYS A 6 24.51 -18.18 23.65
N ASP A 7 24.51 -16.85 23.67
CA ASP A 7 23.35 -16.11 23.17
C ASP A 7 23.21 -16.49 21.69
N GLU A 8 22.21 -17.30 21.38
CA GLU A 8 21.77 -17.47 20.00
C GLU A 8 20.97 -16.22 19.62
N ASP A 9 21.61 -15.35 18.85
CA ASP A 9 20.93 -14.28 18.11
C ASP A 9 19.76 -14.90 17.33
N PRO A 10 18.49 -14.54 17.60
CA PRO A 10 17.38 -15.08 16.86
C PRO A 10 17.35 -14.43 15.49
N CYS A 11 17.94 -15.13 14.51
CA CYS A 11 17.82 -14.96 13.06
C CYS A 11 17.17 -13.63 12.64
N THR A 12 18.02 -12.62 12.42
CA THR A 12 17.73 -11.52 11.52
C THR A 12 17.65 -12.11 10.12
N GLU A 13 16.54 -12.76 9.77
CA GLU A 13 16.23 -13.06 8.37
C GLU A 13 16.20 -11.71 7.66
N SER A 14 17.24 -11.46 6.86
CA SER A 14 17.29 -10.28 6.01
C SER A 14 16.06 -10.33 5.12
N ILE A 15 15.15 -9.38 5.31
CA ILE A 15 14.05 -9.16 4.38
C ILE A 15 14.69 -9.10 3.00
N LEU A 16 14.45 -10.12 2.17
CA LEU A 16 14.97 -10.18 0.82
C LEU A 16 14.30 -9.04 0.07
N PHE A 17 15.03 -7.94 0.00
CA PHE A 17 14.60 -6.76 -0.70
C PHE A 17 14.72 -7.03 -2.19
N PRO A 18 13.61 -6.99 -2.96
CA PRO A 18 13.65 -7.33 -4.38
C PRO A 18 14.60 -6.39 -5.13
N GLU A 19 15.47 -6.97 -5.97
CA GLU A 19 16.48 -6.21 -6.71
C GLU A 19 15.89 -5.16 -7.65
N TRP A 20 14.66 -5.36 -8.12
CA TRP A 20 13.99 -4.44 -9.03
C TRP A 20 13.49 -3.15 -8.34
N VAL A 21 13.38 -3.12 -7.00
CA VAL A 21 12.93 -1.93 -6.27
C VAL A 21 14.10 -0.97 -6.09
N LYS A 22 14.27 -0.07 -7.05
CA LYS A 22 15.38 0.90 -7.08
C LYS A 22 14.86 2.34 -7.15
N PRO A 23 15.65 3.36 -6.78
CA PRO A 23 15.21 4.76 -6.80
C PRO A 23 14.60 5.21 -8.14
N GLU A 24 15.08 4.68 -9.26
CA GLU A 24 14.73 5.13 -10.61
C GLU A 24 13.25 4.88 -10.93
N ILE A 25 12.66 3.79 -10.44
CA ILE A 25 11.26 3.46 -10.74
C ILE A 25 10.27 4.39 -10.02
N PHE A 26 10.71 5.15 -9.01
CA PHE A 26 9.87 6.12 -8.29
C PHE A 26 9.97 7.54 -8.85
N GLN A 27 10.88 7.78 -9.81
CA GLN A 27 11.26 9.12 -10.24
C GLN A 27 10.07 9.94 -10.75
N ASP A 28 9.17 9.34 -11.52
CA ASP A 28 8.02 10.04 -12.09
C ASP A 28 7.02 10.47 -11.01
N ILE A 29 6.75 9.60 -10.04
CA ILE A 29 5.89 9.93 -8.89
C ILE A 29 6.53 11.05 -8.06
N LEU A 30 7.85 10.98 -7.83
CA LEU A 30 8.56 11.98 -7.04
C LEU A 30 8.57 13.36 -7.72
N LYS A 31 8.75 13.42 -9.05
CA LYS A 31 8.64 14.67 -9.82
C LYS A 31 7.25 15.31 -9.72
N LEU A 32 6.19 14.50 -9.62
CA LEU A 32 4.82 15.00 -9.45
C LEU A 32 4.55 15.49 -8.02
N GLN A 33 5.20 14.91 -7.01
CA GLN A 33 4.89 15.16 -5.60
C GLN A 33 5.88 16.07 -4.86
N VAL A 34 7.07 16.28 -5.40
CA VAL A 34 8.12 17.11 -4.83
C VAL A 34 8.38 18.28 -5.75
N LYS A 35 8.03 19.48 -5.28
CA LYS A 35 8.33 20.73 -5.99
C LYS A 35 9.84 20.89 -6.15
N ASN A 36 10.30 21.28 -7.34
CA ASN A 36 11.72 21.43 -7.68
C ASN A 36 12.53 20.15 -7.42
N TYR A 37 11.96 18.97 -7.72
CA TYR A 37 12.69 17.70 -7.66
C TYR A 37 14.00 17.79 -8.44
N LYS A 38 15.13 17.43 -7.81
CA LYS A 38 16.44 17.35 -8.47
C LYS A 38 16.88 15.90 -8.62
N GLU A 39 17.04 15.19 -7.50
CA GLU A 39 17.44 13.78 -7.52
C GLU A 39 17.05 13.03 -6.26
N THR A 40 17.00 11.70 -6.36
CA THR A 40 16.83 10.81 -5.21
C THR A 40 18.19 10.39 -4.69
N LYS A 41 18.51 10.72 -3.44
CA LYS A 41 19.81 10.45 -2.81
C LYS A 41 19.92 9.04 -2.26
N SER A 42 18.83 8.51 -1.72
CA SER A 42 18.83 7.18 -1.14
C SER A 42 17.43 6.57 -1.14
N LEU A 43 17.40 5.25 -1.12
CA LEU A 43 16.21 4.44 -0.89
C LEU A 43 16.50 3.53 0.30
N ARG A 44 15.58 3.51 1.26
CA ARG A 44 15.57 2.55 2.38
C ARG A 44 14.28 1.79 2.34
N ALA A 45 14.34 0.51 2.69
CA ALA A 45 13.16 -0.31 2.85
C ALA A 45 13.20 -1.04 4.19
N SER A 46 12.02 -1.17 4.79
CA SER A 46 11.81 -1.88 6.05
C SER A 46 10.53 -2.71 5.96
N ALA A 47 10.33 -3.66 6.88
CA ALA A 47 9.06 -4.37 6.98
C ALA A 47 7.93 -3.36 7.22
N GLY A 48 6.88 -3.43 6.40
CA GLY A 48 5.71 -2.57 6.53
C GLY A 48 4.78 -2.97 7.68
N VAL A 49 4.82 -4.24 8.08
CA VAL A 49 3.94 -4.88 9.07
C VAL A 49 4.76 -5.68 10.08
N ALA A 50 4.13 -6.06 11.20
CA ALA A 50 4.80 -6.85 12.23
C ALA A 50 5.11 -8.27 11.74
N LYS A 51 6.07 -8.93 12.40
CA LYS A 51 6.45 -10.32 12.08
C LYS A 51 5.21 -11.23 12.19
N GLY A 52 4.96 -12.02 11.16
CA GLY A 52 3.81 -12.93 11.10
C GLY A 52 2.53 -12.34 10.48
N GLU A 53 2.51 -11.05 10.12
CA GLU A 53 1.36 -10.43 9.43
C GLU A 53 1.44 -10.50 7.89
N ASN A 54 2.58 -10.97 7.35
CA ASN A 54 2.74 -11.25 5.92
C ASN A 54 2.23 -12.67 5.61
N TYR A 55 1.00 -12.77 5.12
CA TYR A 55 0.39 -14.05 4.72
C TYR A 55 0.75 -14.40 3.26
N ALA A 56 0.04 -13.80 2.31
CA ALA A 56 0.17 -14.11 0.88
C ALA A 56 1.14 -13.18 0.13
N THR A 57 1.56 -12.08 0.75
CA THR A 57 2.37 -11.01 0.13
C THR A 57 3.33 -10.43 1.14
N ILE A 58 4.45 -9.88 0.64
CA ILE A 58 5.40 -9.10 1.44
C ILE A 58 4.96 -7.63 1.41
N MET A 59 4.82 -7.03 2.59
CA MET A 59 4.58 -5.58 2.73
C MET A 59 5.88 -4.88 3.13
N LEU A 60 6.32 -3.92 2.32
CA LEU A 60 7.51 -3.10 2.54
C LEU A 60 7.10 -1.64 2.75
N ARG A 61 7.72 -0.97 3.72
CA ARG A 61 7.71 0.49 3.79
C ARG A 61 8.98 1.00 3.10
N VAL A 62 8.81 1.73 2.01
CA VAL A 62 9.89 2.29 1.19
C VAL A 62 10.00 3.78 1.45
N GLU A 63 11.17 4.23 1.85
CA GLU A 63 11.49 5.63 2.10
C GLU A 63 12.53 6.11 1.09
N LEU A 64 12.25 7.25 0.44
CA LEU A 64 13.12 7.88 -0.53
C LEU A 64 13.50 9.28 -0.04
N ASP A 65 14.79 9.52 0.13
CA ASP A 65 15.30 10.86 0.40
C ASP A 65 15.54 11.58 -0.91
N VAL A 66 14.87 12.71 -1.08
CA VAL A 66 14.91 13.53 -2.28
C VAL A 66 15.62 14.83 -1.95
N GLU A 67 16.59 15.19 -2.79
CA GLU A 67 17.14 16.53 -2.85
C GLU A 67 16.40 17.34 -3.92
N THR A 68 16.09 18.58 -3.60
CA THR A 68 15.48 19.54 -4.52
C THR A 68 16.53 20.48 -5.12
N GLU A 69 16.16 21.28 -6.12
CA GLU A 69 17.06 22.23 -6.77
C GLU A 69 17.63 23.29 -5.81
N ASP A 70 16.87 23.66 -4.77
CA ASP A 70 17.31 24.60 -3.73
C ASP A 70 18.17 23.94 -2.63
N LYS A 71 18.52 22.67 -2.80
CA LYS A 71 19.27 21.82 -1.87
C LYS A 71 18.53 21.49 -0.57
N SER A 72 17.22 21.73 -0.49
CA SER A 72 16.41 21.17 0.60
C SER A 72 16.27 19.65 0.44
N GLN A 73 16.05 18.98 1.58
CA GLN A 73 15.86 17.53 1.64
C GLN A 73 14.45 17.22 2.09
N VAL A 74 13.79 16.31 1.37
CA VAL A 74 12.45 15.83 1.67
C VAL A 74 12.44 14.31 1.61
N THR A 75 11.92 13.66 2.65
CA THR A 75 11.69 12.21 2.63
C THR A 75 10.25 11.93 2.19
N LYS A 76 10.09 11.05 1.20
CA LYS A 76 8.80 10.49 0.80
C LYS A 76 8.74 9.03 1.22
N ALA A 77 7.57 8.57 1.67
CA ALA A 77 7.37 7.20 2.11
C ALA A 77 6.15 6.58 1.42
N TYR A 78 6.28 5.30 1.08
CA TYR A 78 5.24 4.52 0.43
C TYR A 78 5.14 3.12 1.05
N MET A 79 3.96 2.53 0.96
CA MET A 79 3.71 1.14 1.31
C MET A 79 3.68 0.32 0.01
N LEU A 80 4.69 -0.51 -0.19
CA LEU A 80 4.86 -1.36 -1.34
C LEU A 80 4.52 -2.81 -0.98
N LYS A 81 3.46 -3.33 -1.58
CA LYS A 81 3.06 -4.73 -1.50
C LYS A 81 3.57 -5.49 -2.72
N ILE A 82 4.24 -6.61 -2.50
CA ILE A 82 4.81 -7.46 -3.56
C ILE A 82 4.50 -8.94 -3.31
N ALA A 83 4.57 -9.74 -4.36
CA ALA A 83 4.45 -11.19 -4.27
C ALA A 83 5.61 -11.81 -3.46
N HIS A 84 5.37 -12.95 -2.82
CA HIS A 84 6.45 -13.80 -2.34
C HIS A 84 7.14 -14.48 -3.51
N ASP A 85 8.46 -14.61 -3.43
CA ASP A 85 9.29 -15.20 -4.48
C ASP A 85 9.36 -16.74 -4.43
N SER A 86 8.56 -17.39 -3.58
CA SER A 86 8.57 -18.86 -3.48
C SER A 86 7.70 -19.51 -4.55
N ASP A 87 8.13 -20.66 -5.05
CA ASP A 87 7.41 -21.41 -6.08
C ASP A 87 5.98 -21.83 -5.65
N ALA A 88 5.77 -22.04 -4.36
CA ALA A 88 4.45 -22.33 -3.81
C ALA A 88 3.51 -21.12 -3.92
N TYR A 89 4.00 -19.92 -3.60
CA TYR A 89 3.22 -18.69 -3.73
C TYR A 89 3.01 -18.28 -5.18
N ARG A 90 4.02 -18.47 -6.04
CA ARG A 90 3.88 -18.25 -7.49
C ARG A 90 2.73 -19.08 -8.07
N LYS A 91 2.63 -20.37 -7.74
CA LYS A 91 1.52 -21.24 -8.19
C LYS A 91 0.14 -20.82 -7.68
N ILE A 92 0.06 -20.18 -6.51
CA ILE A 92 -1.20 -19.63 -5.97
C ILE A 92 -1.56 -18.34 -6.71
N LEU A 93 -0.57 -17.47 -6.95
CA LEU A 93 -0.74 -16.22 -7.69
C LEU A 93 -1.06 -16.47 -9.17
N GLU A 94 -0.44 -17.43 -9.83
CA GLU A 94 -0.77 -17.82 -11.22
C GLU A 94 -2.23 -18.26 -11.37
N LYS A 95 -2.82 -18.80 -10.30
CA LYS A 95 -4.22 -19.23 -10.26
C LYS A 95 -5.17 -18.15 -9.76
N SER A 96 -4.67 -16.99 -9.33
CA SER A 96 -5.48 -15.96 -8.68
C SER A 96 -5.13 -14.57 -9.20
N ASN A 97 -6.15 -13.83 -9.65
CA ASN A 97 -5.99 -12.45 -10.13
C ASN A 97 -5.84 -11.44 -8.98
N ILE A 98 -5.20 -11.81 -7.86
CA ILE A 98 -5.24 -11.01 -6.61
C ILE A 98 -4.66 -9.61 -6.84
N PHE A 99 -3.49 -9.50 -7.46
CA PHE A 99 -2.86 -8.20 -7.74
C PHE A 99 -3.64 -7.39 -8.78
N ASP A 100 -4.17 -8.02 -9.83
CA ASP A 100 -4.98 -7.34 -10.84
C ASP A 100 -6.29 -6.80 -10.27
N THR A 101 -6.95 -7.59 -9.42
CA THR A 101 -8.16 -7.18 -8.69
C THR A 101 -7.85 -6.06 -7.73
N GLU A 102 -6.81 -6.19 -6.90
CA GLU A 102 -6.43 -5.16 -5.92
C GLU A 102 -6.01 -3.85 -6.59
N ARG A 103 -5.17 -3.90 -7.64
CA ARG A 103 -4.81 -2.72 -8.44
C ARG A 103 -6.04 -2.11 -9.11
N GLY A 104 -6.92 -2.93 -9.67
CA GLY A 104 -8.18 -2.47 -10.27
C GLY A 104 -9.07 -1.73 -9.28
N MET A 105 -9.14 -2.20 -8.04
CA MET A 105 -9.85 -1.52 -6.97
C MET A 105 -9.26 -0.15 -6.69
N TYR A 106 -7.95 -0.06 -6.43
CA TYR A 106 -7.30 1.20 -6.08
C TYR A 106 -7.21 2.22 -7.22
N LEU A 107 -6.97 1.76 -8.46
CA LEU A 107 -6.74 2.64 -9.60
C LEU A 107 -8.02 3.04 -10.34
N LYS A 108 -9.09 2.24 -10.22
CA LYS A 108 -10.32 2.46 -11.00
C LYS A 108 -11.58 2.55 -10.13
N ILE A 109 -11.89 1.47 -9.40
CA ILE A 109 -13.21 1.35 -8.75
C ILE A 109 -13.36 2.30 -7.57
N VAL A 110 -12.36 2.40 -6.69
CA VAL A 110 -12.40 3.32 -5.54
C VAL A 110 -12.45 4.78 -5.99
N PRO A 111 -11.55 5.26 -6.88
CA PRO A 111 -11.64 6.63 -7.40
C PRO A 111 -12.99 6.92 -8.08
N GLU A 112 -13.58 5.96 -8.77
CA GLU A 112 -14.91 6.09 -9.36
C GLU A 112 -16.00 6.30 -8.29
N MET A 113 -15.98 5.51 -7.20
CA MET A 113 -16.92 5.67 -6.09
C MET A 113 -16.73 6.99 -5.34
N GLU A 114 -15.48 7.41 -5.10
CA GLU A 114 -15.19 8.71 -4.49
C GLU A 114 -15.67 9.87 -5.38
N LYS A 115 -15.48 9.76 -6.70
CA LYS A 115 -15.99 10.75 -7.67
C LYS A 115 -17.51 10.86 -7.62
N MET A 116 -18.25 9.75 -7.49
CA MET A 116 -19.72 9.79 -7.38
C MET A 116 -20.19 10.63 -6.19
N TYR A 117 -19.48 10.59 -5.07
CA TYR A 117 -19.76 11.47 -3.93
C TYR A 117 -19.40 12.93 -4.22
N ARG A 118 -18.24 13.17 -4.84
CA ARG A 118 -17.81 14.53 -5.22
C ARG A 118 -18.79 15.20 -6.18
N ASP A 119 -19.32 14.44 -7.15
CA ASP A 119 -20.27 14.94 -8.15
C ASP A 119 -21.57 15.45 -7.50
N VAL A 120 -21.92 15.00 -6.29
CA VAL A 120 -23.06 15.48 -5.50
C VAL A 120 -22.66 16.42 -4.34
N GLY A 121 -21.43 16.91 -4.34
CA GLY A 121 -20.94 17.90 -3.37
C GLY A 121 -20.45 17.33 -2.04
N LEU A 122 -20.18 16.02 -1.97
CA LEU A 122 -19.63 15.38 -0.76
C LEU A 122 -18.21 14.86 -1.01
N GLU A 123 -17.24 15.33 -0.22
CA GLU A 123 -15.88 14.78 -0.26
C GLU A 123 -15.78 13.51 0.61
N VAL A 124 -15.52 12.37 -0.04
CA VAL A 124 -15.30 11.08 0.61
C VAL A 124 -13.98 10.51 0.13
N LYS A 125 -13.08 10.21 1.08
CA LYS A 125 -11.88 9.40 0.86
C LYS A 125 -12.06 8.05 1.57
N PHE A 126 -11.83 6.94 0.88
CA PHE A 126 -11.98 5.58 1.39
C PHE A 126 -10.66 4.93 1.78
N GLY A 127 -9.55 5.33 1.16
CA GLY A 127 -8.27 4.69 1.42
C GLY A 127 -7.06 5.56 1.07
N ALA A 128 -5.89 4.95 1.17
CA ALA A 128 -4.62 5.52 0.74
C ALA A 128 -4.64 5.81 -0.77
N GLN A 129 -3.95 6.87 -1.18
CA GLN A 129 -3.70 7.07 -2.61
C GLN A 129 -2.80 5.96 -3.17
N SER A 130 -3.12 5.45 -4.35
CA SER A 130 -2.28 4.48 -5.06
C SER A 130 -1.44 5.14 -6.14
N TYR A 131 -0.30 4.52 -6.43
CA TYR A 131 0.65 5.01 -7.42
C TYR A 131 1.09 3.89 -8.37
N GLU A 132 1.47 4.27 -9.57
CA GLU A 132 2.02 3.36 -10.58
C GLU A 132 3.49 3.66 -10.81
N ILE A 133 4.28 2.59 -10.88
CA ILE A 133 5.72 2.58 -11.19
C ILE A 133 5.98 1.71 -12.44
N PRO A 134 7.01 2.03 -13.25
CA PRO A 134 7.31 1.33 -14.49
C PRO A 134 8.01 -0.01 -14.19
N THR A 135 7.22 -1.04 -13.93
CA THR A 135 7.70 -2.42 -13.72
C THR A 135 6.72 -3.43 -14.31
N ASN A 136 7.24 -4.60 -14.69
CA ASN A 136 6.44 -5.75 -15.13
C ASN A 136 6.07 -6.70 -13.98
N GLU A 137 6.55 -6.39 -12.77
CA GLU A 137 6.31 -7.20 -11.57
C GLU A 137 4.91 -7.00 -11.00
N ASN A 138 4.43 -7.98 -10.23
CA ASN A 138 3.19 -7.86 -9.48
C ASN A 138 3.39 -7.02 -8.21
N TYR A 139 2.74 -5.86 -8.14
CA TYR A 139 2.82 -4.96 -6.99
C TYR A 139 1.54 -4.18 -6.73
N VAL A 140 1.43 -3.63 -5.52
CA VAL A 140 0.54 -2.51 -5.21
C VAL A 140 1.36 -1.47 -4.45
N LEU A 141 1.37 -0.22 -4.92
CA LEU A 141 2.08 0.88 -4.27
C LEU A 141 1.08 1.89 -3.73
N LEU A 142 1.11 2.12 -2.43
CA LEU A 142 0.17 2.99 -1.71
C LEU A 142 0.91 4.08 -0.94
N GLU A 143 0.18 5.16 -0.65
CA GLU A 143 0.55 6.21 0.28
C GLU A 143 0.86 5.62 1.67
N ASP A 144 2.00 6.01 2.25
CA ASP A 144 2.23 5.77 3.67
C ASP A 144 1.33 6.70 4.50
N LEU A 145 0.39 6.11 5.23
CA LEU A 145 -0.54 6.84 6.10
C LEU A 145 0.02 7.11 7.50
N LYS A 146 1.15 6.49 7.89
CA LYS A 146 1.76 6.72 9.22
C LYS A 146 2.08 8.20 9.48
N PRO A 147 2.61 8.99 8.52
CA PRO A 147 2.83 10.42 8.71
C PRO A 147 1.55 11.23 9.02
N GLN A 148 0.38 10.71 8.64
CA GLN A 148 -0.92 11.32 8.96
C GLN A 148 -1.48 10.87 10.32
N GLY A 149 -0.71 10.10 11.10
CA GLY A 149 -1.10 9.60 12.42
C GLY A 149 -1.93 8.32 12.40
N PHE A 150 -2.10 7.68 11.24
CA PHE A 150 -2.78 6.39 11.16
C PHE A 150 -1.93 5.29 11.81
N LYS A 151 -2.61 4.38 12.50
CA LYS A 151 -2.01 3.21 13.14
C LYS A 151 -2.96 2.02 13.04
N ASN A 152 -2.40 0.82 13.02
CA ASN A 152 -3.20 -0.40 13.18
C ASN A 152 -3.74 -0.47 14.61
N VAL A 153 -4.98 -0.90 14.71
CA VAL A 153 -5.65 -1.11 16.00
C VAL A 153 -5.35 -2.52 16.48
N ASP A 154 -5.17 -2.69 17.78
CA ASP A 154 -5.03 -4.02 18.37
C ASP A 154 -6.34 -4.79 18.15
N ARG A 155 -6.29 -5.82 17.30
CA ARG A 155 -7.45 -6.63 16.93
C ARG A 155 -8.12 -7.32 18.13
N LEU A 156 -7.40 -7.52 19.23
CA LEU A 156 -7.96 -8.12 20.45
C LEU A 156 -8.73 -7.10 21.29
N GLN A 157 -8.37 -5.82 21.19
CA GLN A 157 -9.05 -4.72 21.88
C GLN A 157 -10.20 -4.14 21.05
N GLY A 158 -10.08 -4.17 19.73
CA GLY A 158 -11.06 -3.58 18.82
C GLY A 158 -11.00 -2.05 18.78
N LEU A 159 -11.97 -1.46 18.09
CA LEU A 159 -12.11 -0.01 17.95
C LEU A 159 -12.85 0.58 19.16
N ASP A 160 -12.46 1.78 19.59
CA ASP A 160 -13.30 2.58 20.47
C ASP A 160 -14.56 3.08 19.74
N GLN A 161 -15.49 3.69 20.48
CA GLN A 161 -16.76 4.14 19.92
C GLN A 161 -16.59 5.14 18.77
N VAL A 162 -15.70 6.14 18.93
CA VAL A 162 -15.52 7.21 17.94
C VAL A 162 -14.98 6.63 16.62
N HIS A 163 -14.01 5.73 16.71
CA HIS A 163 -13.46 5.06 15.53
C HIS A 163 -14.44 4.04 14.94
N THR A 164 -15.25 3.37 15.77
CA THR A 164 -16.31 2.46 15.30
C THR A 164 -17.36 3.21 14.49
N GLU A 165 -17.87 4.33 14.99
CA GLU A 165 -18.83 5.16 14.28
C GLU A 165 -18.26 5.70 12.97
N SER A 166 -16.97 6.08 12.97
CA SER A 166 -16.26 6.53 11.77
C SER A 166 -16.14 5.40 10.73
N ALA A 167 -15.77 4.19 11.16
CA ALA A 167 -15.68 3.01 10.29
C ALA A 167 -17.05 2.64 9.71
N LEU A 168 -18.10 2.58 10.56
CA LEU A 168 -19.46 2.27 10.12
C LEU A 168 -20.01 3.29 9.13
N ARG A 169 -19.71 4.59 9.32
CA ARG A 169 -20.05 5.63 8.35
C ARG A 169 -19.39 5.38 7.00
N LYS A 170 -18.11 5.01 6.99
CA LYS A 170 -17.39 4.67 5.76
C LYS A 170 -17.93 3.40 5.11
N PHE A 171 -18.29 2.38 5.88
CA PHE A 171 -18.95 1.18 5.36
C PHE A 171 -20.30 1.50 4.72
N ALA A 172 -21.14 2.32 5.38
CA ALA A 172 -22.41 2.75 4.82
C ALA A 172 -22.22 3.52 3.50
N GLN A 173 -21.23 4.42 3.45
CA GLN A 173 -20.88 5.15 2.23
C GLN A 173 -20.40 4.19 1.12
N TRP A 174 -19.53 3.23 1.46
CA TRP A 174 -19.01 2.26 0.51
C TRP A 174 -20.14 1.38 -0.08
N HIS A 175 -21.04 0.87 0.76
CA HIS A 175 -22.18 0.08 0.30
C HIS A 175 -23.14 0.89 -0.57
N ALA A 176 -23.43 2.15 -0.21
CA ALA A 176 -24.28 3.00 -1.01
C ALA A 176 -23.65 3.30 -2.39
N ALA A 177 -22.37 3.69 -2.42
CA ALA A 177 -21.68 3.96 -3.68
C ALA A 177 -21.58 2.72 -4.57
N SER A 178 -21.24 1.55 -4.02
CA SER A 178 -21.10 0.33 -4.81
C SER A 178 -22.43 -0.14 -5.40
N ALA A 179 -23.54 -0.03 -4.66
CA ALA A 179 -24.87 -0.35 -5.16
C ALA A 179 -25.33 0.61 -6.26
N VAL A 180 -25.21 1.92 -6.03
CA VAL A 180 -25.58 2.94 -7.03
C VAL A 180 -24.70 2.83 -8.28
N ARG A 181 -23.41 2.50 -8.12
CA ARG A 181 -22.51 2.26 -9.26
C ARG A 181 -23.04 1.14 -10.12
N VAL A 182 -23.44 0.02 -9.53
CA VAL A 182 -23.98 -1.12 -10.29
C VAL A 182 -25.30 -0.78 -10.97
N ASP A 183 -26.19 -0.08 -10.27
CA ASP A 183 -27.48 0.36 -10.83
C ASP A 183 -27.29 1.29 -12.04
N THR A 184 -26.34 2.22 -11.97
CA THR A 184 -26.13 3.26 -13.00
C THR A 184 -25.17 2.87 -14.11
N LYS A 185 -24.19 1.99 -13.83
CA LYS A 185 -23.12 1.61 -14.78
C LYS A 185 -23.14 0.13 -15.15
N GLY A 186 -24.02 -0.66 -14.55
CA GLY A 186 -24.08 -2.11 -14.76
C GLY A 186 -23.06 -2.89 -13.91
N PRO A 187 -22.93 -4.21 -14.16
CA PRO A 187 -22.07 -5.09 -13.38
C PRO A 187 -20.58 -4.71 -13.48
N TYR A 188 -19.79 -5.20 -12.52
CA TYR A 188 -18.34 -5.11 -12.60
C TYR A 188 -17.80 -6.04 -13.70
N GLU A 189 -16.62 -5.72 -14.23
CA GLU A 189 -15.93 -6.60 -15.17
C GLU A 189 -15.69 -7.98 -14.55
N GLU A 190 -15.76 -9.02 -15.36
CA GLU A 190 -15.77 -10.41 -14.87
C GLU A 190 -14.53 -10.77 -14.04
N ARG A 191 -13.39 -10.14 -14.34
CA ARG A 191 -12.12 -10.27 -13.60
C ARG A 191 -12.19 -9.84 -12.13
N TYR A 192 -13.20 -9.04 -11.75
CA TYR A 192 -13.43 -8.59 -10.37
C TYR A 192 -14.50 -9.41 -9.65
N THR A 193 -15.15 -10.36 -10.33
CA THR A 193 -16.31 -11.10 -9.81
C THR A 193 -16.08 -12.62 -9.70
N LYS A 194 -14.89 -13.10 -10.08
CA LYS A 194 -14.50 -14.52 -10.09
C LYS A 194 -13.32 -14.78 -9.17
#